data_AF-A0AAE2XT24-F1
#
_entry.id   AF-A0AAE2XT24-F1
#
_cell.length_a   1.000
_cell.length_b   1.000
_cell.length_c   1.000
_cell.angle_alpha   90.00
_cell.angle_beta   90.00
_cell.angle_gamma   90.00
#
_symmetry.space_group_name_H-M   'P 1'
#
loop_
_entity.id
_entity.type
_entity.pdbx_description
1 polymer ?
#
loop_
_entity_poly.entity_id
_entity_poly.type
_entity_poly.pdbx_seq_one_letter_code
_entity_poly.pdbx_strand_id
1 'polypeptide(L)'
;MSSPPEWRLAEKYASLLREKLGDSLLAVAVFGSLARGDAKFPESDIDILVVLHGVSCTISERLKLLDGAREKLRGLEEYSAFISKYGWAPVLQEHVLSEEELKAHPPVLLDMTQHVRILYDNGILHDELEKLKRRLKELGAKKVGGFWVLKPDVKAGEAVEL
;
A
#
# COMPACT_ATOMS: atom_id res chain seq x y z
N MET A 1 -20.31 12.95 8.09
CA MET A 1 -20.34 12.71 6.62
C MET A 1 -19.82 11.32 6.37
N SER A 2 -20.48 10.51 5.55
CA SER A 2 -19.99 9.17 5.18
C SER A 2 -18.62 9.27 4.51
N SER A 3 -17.72 8.30 4.75
CA SER A 3 -16.46 8.17 4.01
C SER A 3 -16.72 8.19 2.49
N PRO A 4 -15.84 8.83 1.69
CA PRO A 4 -15.95 8.81 0.23
C PRO A 4 -15.99 7.38 -0.34
N PRO A 5 -16.71 7.11 -1.45
CA PRO A 5 -16.83 5.76 -2.04
C PRO A 5 -15.51 5.03 -2.28
N GLU A 6 -14.47 5.75 -2.71
CA GLU A 6 -13.11 5.24 -2.92
C GLU A 6 -12.49 4.65 -1.64
N TRP A 7 -12.70 5.30 -0.49
CA TRP A 7 -12.25 4.81 0.81
C TRP A 7 -13.10 3.64 1.31
N ARG A 8 -14.42 3.71 1.14
CA ARG A 8 -15.32 2.60 1.51
C ARG A 8 -15.01 1.33 0.72
N LEU A 9 -14.71 1.47 -0.58
CA LEU A 9 -14.27 0.38 -1.45
C LEU A 9 -12.98 -0.25 -0.92
N ALA A 10 -11.95 0.56 -0.63
CA ALA A 10 -10.68 0.07 -0.13
C ALA A 10 -10.81 -0.61 1.25
N GLU A 11 -11.58 -0.02 2.17
CA GLU A 11 -11.90 -0.60 3.49
C GLU A 11 -12.62 -1.93 3.35
N LYS A 12 -13.59 -2.02 2.43
CA LYS A 12 -14.31 -3.27 2.17
C LYS A 12 -13.40 -4.33 1.57
N TYR A 13 -12.54 -3.95 0.64
CA TYR A 13 -11.57 -4.87 0.06
C TYR A 13 -10.59 -5.41 1.11
N ALA A 14 -10.06 -4.55 1.99
CA ALA A 14 -9.22 -4.97 3.11
C ALA A 14 -9.94 -5.98 4.03
N SER A 15 -11.23 -5.77 4.31
CA SER A 15 -12.03 -6.73 5.07
C SER A 15 -12.17 -8.08 4.36
N LEU A 16 -12.40 -8.10 3.04
CA LEU A 16 -12.51 -9.32 2.25
C LEU A 16 -11.18 -10.08 2.18
N LEU A 17 -10.07 -9.36 2.07
CA LEU A 17 -8.72 -9.93 2.14
C LEU A 17 -8.50 -10.61 3.49
N ARG A 18 -8.88 -9.95 4.59
CA ARG A 18 -8.75 -10.51 5.94
C ARG A 18 -9.59 -11.76 6.13
N GLU A 19 -10.84 -11.77 5.66
CA GLU A 19 -11.70 -12.95 5.70
C GLU A 19 -11.09 -14.12 4.92
N LYS A 20 -10.53 -13.85 3.73
CA LYS A 20 -10.00 -14.88 2.82
C LYS A 20 -8.66 -15.45 3.27
N LEU A 21 -7.76 -14.59 3.75
CA LEU A 21 -6.36 -14.93 4.00
C LEU A 21 -6.08 -15.23 5.48
N GLY A 22 -6.97 -14.82 6.39
CA GLY A 22 -6.85 -15.10 7.81
C GLY A 22 -5.50 -14.65 8.37
N ASP A 23 -4.85 -15.55 9.11
CA ASP A 23 -3.57 -15.30 9.79
C ASP A 23 -2.40 -15.08 8.82
N SER A 24 -2.53 -15.48 7.55
CA SER A 24 -1.50 -15.21 6.54
C SER A 24 -1.46 -13.74 6.12
N LEU A 25 -2.50 -12.94 6.41
CA LEU A 25 -2.53 -11.51 6.14
C LEU A 25 -1.94 -10.74 7.32
N LEU A 26 -0.85 -10.03 7.07
CA LEU A 26 -0.15 -9.25 8.09
C LEU A 26 -0.56 -7.78 8.08
N ALA A 27 -0.68 -7.17 6.89
CA ALA A 27 -1.11 -5.78 6.76
C ALA A 27 -1.79 -5.49 5.42
N VAL A 28 -2.67 -4.48 5.42
CA VAL A 28 -3.27 -3.85 4.25
C VAL A 28 -3.25 -2.34 4.45
N ALA A 29 -2.71 -1.60 3.49
CA ALA A 29 -2.68 -0.14 3.53
C ALA A 29 -2.91 0.46 2.15
N VAL A 30 -3.55 1.63 2.11
CA VAL A 30 -3.65 2.45 0.91
C VAL A 30 -2.54 3.49 0.95
N PHE A 31 -1.85 3.66 -0.18
CA PHE A 31 -0.85 4.71 -0.36
C PHE A 31 -1.11 5.45 -1.68
N GLY A 32 -0.12 6.18 -2.17
CA GLY A 32 -0.23 6.83 -3.48
C GLY A 32 -1.22 7.99 -3.50
N SER A 33 -1.83 8.23 -4.65
CA SER A 33 -2.63 9.44 -4.92
C SER A 33 -3.85 9.58 -4.01
N LEU A 34 -4.49 8.45 -3.70
CA LEU A 34 -5.65 8.44 -2.81
C LEU A 34 -5.26 8.81 -1.38
N ALA A 35 -4.14 8.28 -0.87
CA ALA A 35 -3.63 8.64 0.46
C ALA A 35 -3.09 10.08 0.52
N ARG A 36 -2.59 10.63 -0.59
CA ARG A 36 -2.19 12.04 -0.71
C ARG A 36 -3.37 13.01 -0.78
N GLY A 37 -4.56 12.53 -1.16
CA GLY A 37 -5.74 13.35 -1.39
C GLY A 37 -5.73 14.07 -2.75
N ASP A 38 -4.88 13.64 -3.69
CA ASP A 38 -4.77 14.21 -5.04
C ASP A 38 -5.27 13.27 -6.15
N ALA A 39 -5.85 12.13 -5.78
CA ALA A 39 -6.47 11.20 -6.72
C ALA A 39 -7.57 11.87 -7.56
N LYS A 40 -7.49 11.67 -8.88
CA LYS A 40 -8.47 12.08 -9.88
C LYS A 40 -9.01 10.83 -10.57
N PHE A 41 -10.23 10.44 -10.24
CA PHE A 41 -10.89 9.31 -10.87
C PHE A 41 -11.71 9.79 -12.08
N PRO A 42 -11.70 9.05 -13.20
CA PRO A 42 -11.25 7.66 -13.35
C PRO A 42 -9.77 7.44 -13.71
N GLU A 43 -8.96 8.49 -13.84
CA GLU A 43 -7.56 8.39 -14.31
C GLU A 43 -6.60 7.79 -13.28
N SER A 44 -6.96 7.85 -12.00
CA SER A 44 -6.17 7.34 -10.87
C SER A 44 -6.55 5.90 -10.55
N ASP A 45 -5.55 5.14 -10.14
CA ASP A 45 -5.67 3.87 -9.47
C ASP A 45 -5.81 4.02 -7.94
N ILE A 46 -6.09 2.91 -7.29
CA ILE A 46 -6.04 2.76 -5.84
C ILE A 46 -4.85 1.87 -5.53
N ASP A 47 -3.74 2.48 -5.10
CA ASP A 47 -2.53 1.79 -4.68
C ASP A 47 -2.75 1.12 -3.31
N ILE A 48 -2.60 -0.20 -3.27
CA ILE A 48 -2.81 -1.01 -2.07
C ILE A 48 -1.58 -1.85 -1.78
N LEU A 49 -0.97 -1.64 -0.61
CA LEU A 49 0.03 -2.56 -0.08
C LEU A 49 -0.70 -3.72 0.61
N VAL A 50 -0.30 -4.95 0.30
CA VAL A 50 -0.71 -6.17 1.00
C VAL A 50 0.53 -6.88 1.49
N VAL A 51 0.65 -7.14 2.78
CA VAL A 51 1.77 -7.88 3.37
C VAL A 51 1.28 -9.25 3.81
N LEU A 52 1.95 -10.30 3.31
CA LEU A 52 1.61 -11.69 3.59
C LEU A 52 2.74 -12.42 4.29
N HIS A 53 2.39 -13.32 5.20
CA HIS A 53 3.34 -14.21 5.86
C HIS A 53 3.67 -15.43 4.97
N GLY A 54 4.95 -15.81 4.93
CA GLY A 54 5.39 -17.07 4.32
C GLY A 54 5.23 -17.16 2.79
N VAL A 55 5.22 -16.02 2.08
CA VAL A 55 5.00 -15.98 0.63
C VAL A 55 6.32 -15.80 -0.12
N SER A 56 6.77 -16.87 -0.79
CA SER A 56 7.99 -16.88 -1.61
C SER A 56 7.73 -17.12 -3.10
N CYS A 57 6.48 -16.96 -3.55
CA CYS A 57 6.05 -17.24 -4.92
C CYS A 57 6.17 -16.02 -5.83
N THR A 58 6.00 -16.24 -7.14
CA THR A 58 6.09 -15.18 -8.15
C THR A 58 4.99 -14.12 -7.96
N ILE A 59 5.23 -12.90 -8.46
CA ILE A 59 4.23 -11.81 -8.38
C ILE A 59 2.86 -12.25 -8.90
N SER A 60 2.82 -12.97 -10.02
CA SER A 60 1.57 -13.50 -10.60
C SER A 60 0.83 -14.46 -9.67
N GLU A 61 1.55 -15.32 -8.94
CA GLU A 61 0.96 -16.24 -7.97
C GLU A 61 0.43 -15.49 -6.74
N ARG A 62 1.16 -14.46 -6.28
CA ARG A 62 0.71 -13.59 -5.19
C ARG A 62 -0.60 -12.89 -5.52
N LEU A 63 -0.73 -12.35 -6.74
CA LEU A 63 -1.96 -11.69 -7.19
C LEU A 63 -3.14 -12.66 -7.25
N LYS A 64 -2.92 -13.93 -7.64
CA LYS A 64 -3.97 -14.97 -7.65
C LYS A 64 -4.54 -15.25 -6.25
N LEU A 65 -3.76 -15.08 -5.19
CA LEU A 65 -4.25 -15.21 -3.82
C LEU A 65 -5.35 -14.17 -3.50
N LEU A 66 -5.38 -13.05 -4.23
CA LEU A 66 -6.33 -11.96 -4.00
C LEU A 66 -7.60 -12.09 -4.86
N ASP A 67 -7.59 -12.89 -5.94
CA ASP A 67 -8.67 -12.93 -6.94
C ASP A 67 -10.05 -13.21 -6.33
N GLY A 68 -10.13 -14.12 -5.36
CA GLY A 68 -11.41 -14.41 -4.69
C GLY A 68 -11.98 -13.21 -3.92
N ALA A 69 -11.13 -12.34 -3.37
CA ALA A 69 -11.58 -11.10 -2.73
C ALA A 69 -12.00 -10.05 -3.76
N ARG A 70 -11.27 -9.96 -4.90
CA ARG A 70 -11.63 -9.06 -6.01
C ARG A 70 -12.99 -9.42 -6.61
N GLU A 71 -13.22 -10.70 -6.89
CA GLU A 71 -14.48 -11.18 -7.45
C GLU A 71 -15.65 -10.96 -6.49
N LYS A 72 -15.46 -11.22 -5.18
CA LYS A 72 -16.45 -10.87 -4.17
C LYS A 72 -16.76 -9.37 -4.17
N LEU A 73 -15.74 -8.51 -4.20
CA LEU A 73 -15.90 -7.05 -4.15
C LEU A 73 -16.77 -6.52 -5.30
N ARG A 74 -16.62 -7.08 -6.50
CA ARG A 74 -17.39 -6.68 -7.70
C ARG A 74 -18.91 -6.82 -7.53
N GLY A 75 -19.36 -7.73 -6.67
CA GLY A 75 -20.78 -7.96 -6.38
C GLY A 75 -21.34 -7.11 -5.22
N LEU A 76 -20.56 -6.20 -4.65
CA LEU A 76 -20.95 -5.44 -3.46
C LEU A 76 -21.33 -3.99 -3.76
N GLU A 77 -22.10 -3.40 -2.85
CA GLU A 77 -22.59 -2.02 -2.95
C GLU A 77 -21.43 -1.01 -3.08
N GLU A 78 -20.31 -1.21 -2.39
CA GLU A 78 -19.17 -0.30 -2.45
C GLU A 78 -18.59 -0.20 -3.87
N TYR A 79 -18.58 -1.30 -4.62
CA TYR A 79 -18.14 -1.33 -6.01
C TYR A 79 -19.14 -0.64 -6.93
N SER A 80 -20.43 -0.90 -6.75
CA SER A 80 -21.49 -0.20 -7.48
C SER A 80 -21.53 1.30 -7.17
N ALA A 81 -21.28 1.71 -5.93
CA ALA A 81 -21.23 3.11 -5.51
C ALA A 81 -20.03 3.84 -6.11
N PHE A 82 -18.87 3.17 -6.26
CA PHE A 82 -17.74 3.72 -6.98
C PHE A 82 -18.09 3.99 -8.45
N ILE A 83 -18.64 2.98 -9.14
CA ILE A 83 -19.07 3.13 -10.55
C ILE A 83 -20.15 4.22 -10.69
N SER A 84 -21.13 4.26 -9.78
CA SER A 84 -22.18 5.27 -9.82
C SER A 84 -21.64 6.70 -9.66
N LYS A 85 -20.55 6.90 -8.92
CA LYS A 85 -19.94 8.22 -8.72
C LYS A 85 -19.02 8.61 -9.88
N TYR A 86 -18.24 7.66 -10.39
CA TYR A 86 -17.14 7.96 -11.31
C TYR A 86 -17.41 7.53 -12.76
N GLY A 87 -18.41 6.70 -13.01
CA GLY A 87 -18.75 6.17 -14.34
C GLY A 87 -17.85 5.02 -14.81
N TRP A 88 -16.87 4.60 -14.01
CA TRP A 88 -15.86 3.59 -14.36
C TRP A 88 -15.62 2.61 -13.22
N ALA A 89 -15.19 1.40 -13.58
CA ALA A 89 -14.73 0.41 -12.61
C ALA A 89 -13.45 0.91 -11.91
N PRO A 90 -13.28 0.64 -10.60
CA PRO A 90 -12.05 0.98 -9.90
C PRO A 90 -10.88 0.14 -10.43
N VAL A 91 -9.71 0.76 -10.53
CA VAL A 91 -8.44 0.08 -10.80
C VAL A 91 -7.72 -0.09 -9.47
N LEU A 92 -7.64 -1.32 -8.97
CA LEU A 92 -6.84 -1.65 -7.79
C LEU A 92 -5.43 -2.02 -8.26
N GLN A 93 -4.42 -1.34 -7.72
CA GLN A 93 -3.01 -1.62 -7.99
C GLN A 93 -2.38 -2.21 -6.73
N GLU A 94 -2.42 -3.54 -6.60
CA GLU A 94 -1.89 -4.22 -5.42
C GLU A 94 -0.38 -4.48 -5.51
N HIS A 95 0.33 -4.06 -4.47
CA HIS A 95 1.72 -4.38 -4.21
C HIS A 95 1.78 -5.41 -3.09
N VAL A 96 2.11 -6.66 -3.44
CA VAL A 96 2.08 -7.77 -2.49
C VAL A 96 3.50 -8.12 -2.04
N LEU A 97 3.82 -7.81 -0.78
CA LEU A 97 5.12 -8.08 -0.18
C LEU A 97 5.06 -9.28 0.77
N SER A 98 6.19 -9.99 0.88
CA SER A 98 6.44 -10.86 2.02
C SER A 98 6.88 -10.03 3.23
N GLU A 99 6.88 -10.65 4.40
CA GLU A 99 7.44 -10.05 5.61
C GLU A 99 8.93 -9.68 5.46
N GLU A 100 9.72 -10.51 4.79
CA GLU A 100 11.15 -10.28 4.53
C GLU A 100 11.36 -9.13 3.55
N GLU A 101 10.56 -9.08 2.48
CA GLU A 101 10.59 -7.98 1.52
C GLU A 101 10.19 -6.67 2.17
N LEU A 102 9.19 -6.66 3.06
CA LEU A 102 8.82 -5.46 3.81
C LEU A 102 9.99 -4.93 4.66
N LYS A 103 10.67 -5.83 5.39
CA LYS A 103 11.84 -5.51 6.25
C LYS A 103 13.06 -5.05 5.46
N ALA A 104 13.13 -5.32 4.17
CA ALA A 104 14.16 -4.79 3.28
C ALA A 104 13.89 -3.33 2.83
N HIS A 105 12.82 -2.70 3.34
CA HIS A 105 12.44 -1.31 3.07
C HIS A 105 12.43 -0.95 1.57
N PRO A 106 11.62 -1.63 0.74
CA PRO A 106 11.60 -1.39 -0.69
C PRO A 106 11.15 0.06 -0.96
N PRO A 107 11.56 0.67 -2.08
CA PRO A 107 11.37 2.10 -2.33
C PRO A 107 9.94 2.62 -2.15
N VAL A 108 8.93 1.76 -2.38
CA VAL A 108 7.51 2.09 -2.16
C VAL A 108 7.22 2.56 -0.72
N LEU A 109 7.91 2.02 0.28
CA LEU A 109 7.74 2.41 1.68
C LEU A 109 8.21 3.86 1.95
N LEU A 110 9.13 4.41 1.15
CA LEU A 110 9.60 5.79 1.33
C LEU A 110 8.44 6.77 1.25
N ASP A 111 7.58 6.64 0.24
CA ASP A 111 6.41 7.50 0.10
C ASP A 111 5.33 7.20 1.15
N MET A 112 5.21 5.94 1.55
CA MET A 112 4.31 5.54 2.64
C MET A 112 4.69 6.14 3.99
N THR A 113 5.95 6.54 4.20
CA THR A 113 6.34 7.27 5.43
C THR A 113 5.65 8.63 5.55
N GLN A 114 5.20 9.21 4.43
CA GLN A 114 4.51 10.50 4.38
C GLN A 114 3.01 10.35 4.17
N HIS A 115 2.61 9.43 3.29
CA HIS A 115 1.24 9.31 2.81
C HIS A 115 0.81 7.84 2.77
N VAL A 116 0.19 7.40 3.87
CA VAL A 116 -0.37 6.06 3.99
C VAL A 116 -1.60 6.10 4.89
N ARG A 117 -2.60 5.29 4.55
CA ARG A 117 -3.67 4.93 5.47
C ARG A 117 -3.69 3.42 5.65
N ILE A 118 -3.32 2.99 6.86
CA ILE A 118 -3.38 1.59 7.26
C ILE A 118 -4.85 1.20 7.47
N LEU A 119 -5.31 0.19 6.75
CA LEU A 119 -6.68 -0.34 6.85
C LEU A 119 -6.74 -1.58 7.75
N TYR A 120 -5.65 -2.34 7.79
CA TYR A 120 -5.42 -3.47 8.68
C TYR A 120 -3.92 -3.63 8.89
N ASP A 121 -3.50 -3.94 10.11
CA ASP A 121 -2.12 -4.24 10.43
C ASP A 121 -2.08 -5.01 11.75
N ASN A 122 -1.24 -6.04 11.83
CA ASN A 122 -0.95 -6.73 13.09
C ASN A 122 0.19 -6.07 13.89
N GLY A 123 0.74 -4.97 13.37
CA GLY A 123 1.80 -4.15 13.96
C GLY A 123 3.05 -4.08 13.08
N ILE A 124 3.24 -5.05 12.18
CA ILE A 124 4.47 -5.14 11.38
C ILE A 124 4.67 -3.92 10.47
N LEU A 125 3.61 -3.46 9.79
CA LEU A 125 3.75 -2.35 8.85
C LEU A 125 4.01 -1.04 9.59
N HIS A 126 3.30 -0.80 10.68
CA HIS A 126 3.53 0.35 11.55
C HIS A 126 4.97 0.39 12.04
N ASP A 127 5.48 -0.72 12.58
CA ASP A 127 6.83 -0.79 13.15
C ASP A 127 7.93 -0.55 12.11
N GLU A 128 7.82 -1.17 10.92
CA GLU A 128 8.79 -0.95 9.83
C GLU A 128 8.73 0.48 9.28
N LEU A 129 7.54 1.07 9.14
CA LEU A 129 7.42 2.48 8.74
C LEU A 129 8.06 3.43 9.77
N GLU A 130 7.91 3.16 11.07
CA GLU A 130 8.55 3.96 12.11
C GLU A 130 10.08 3.77 12.14
N LYS A 131 10.59 2.56 11.90
CA LYS A 131 12.03 2.32 11.71
C LYS A 131 12.57 3.12 10.53
N LEU A 132 11.90 3.03 9.38
CA LEU A 132 12.30 3.75 8.18
C LEU A 132 12.26 5.27 8.37
N LYS A 133 11.22 5.82 9.02
CA LYS A 133 11.15 7.26 9.35
C LYS A 133 12.35 7.71 10.20
N ARG A 134 12.72 6.94 11.23
CA ARG A 134 13.89 7.25 12.06
C ARG A 134 15.17 7.23 11.23
N ARG A 135 15.34 6.19 10.40
CA ARG A 135 16.51 6.07 9.53
C ARG A 135 16.65 7.22 8.55
N LEU A 136 15.56 7.60 7.87
CA LEU A 136 15.53 8.75 6.96
C LEU A 136 15.92 10.04 7.68
N LYS A 137 15.47 10.22 8.92
CA LYS A 137 15.87 11.38 9.74
C LYS A 137 17.36 11.38 10.08
N GLU A 138 17.92 10.23 10.45
CA GLU A 138 19.35 10.07 10.76
C GLU A 138 20.25 10.34 9.55
N LEU A 139 19.83 9.88 8.37
CA LEU A 139 20.55 10.12 7.11
C LEU A 139 20.40 11.56 6.59
N GLY A 140 19.56 12.38 7.23
CA GLY A 140 19.22 13.70 6.74
C GLY A 140 18.51 13.66 5.38
N ALA A 141 17.77 12.58 5.13
CA ALA A 141 17.09 12.33 3.87
C ALA A 141 16.08 13.45 3.58
N LYS A 142 15.97 13.82 2.31
CA LYS A 142 15.07 14.88 1.85
C LYS A 142 14.33 14.44 0.60
N LYS A 143 13.05 14.80 0.53
CA LYS A 143 12.28 14.70 -0.70
C LYS A 143 12.44 16.00 -1.49
N VAL A 144 12.93 15.90 -2.72
CA VAL A 144 13.13 17.04 -3.63
C VAL A 144 12.27 16.77 -4.87
N GLY A 145 11.15 17.48 -4.99
CA GLY A 145 10.13 17.17 -5.99
C GLY A 145 9.53 15.78 -5.75
N GLY A 146 9.60 14.90 -6.76
CA GLY A 146 9.13 13.51 -6.68
C GLY A 146 10.20 12.50 -6.24
N PHE A 147 11.43 12.93 -5.93
CA PHE A 147 12.56 12.03 -5.69
C PHE A 147 13.06 12.13 -4.25
N TRP A 148 13.51 10.99 -3.73
CA TRP A 148 14.16 10.90 -2.42
C TRP A 148 15.67 11.02 -2.56
N VAL A 149 16.25 12.01 -1.90
CA VAL A 149 17.69 12.12 -1.64
C VAL A 149 17.95 11.50 -0.28
N LEU A 150 18.42 10.25 -0.25
CA LEU A 150 18.55 9.47 0.99
C LEU A 150 19.65 10.00 1.91
N LYS A 151 20.82 10.34 1.34
CA LYS A 151 21.96 10.89 2.08
C LYS A 151 22.60 12.04 1.30
N PRO A 152 22.32 13.31 1.64
CA PRO A 152 22.80 14.46 0.88
C PRO A 152 24.32 14.65 0.88
N ASP A 153 25.03 14.08 1.86
CA ASP A 153 26.47 14.15 2.07
C ASP A 153 27.19 12.84 1.69
N VAL A 154 26.55 11.97 0.90
CA VAL A 154 27.11 10.67 0.49
C VAL A 154 28.44 10.84 -0.23
N LYS A 155 29.44 10.06 0.17
CA LYS A 155 30.76 10.04 -0.49
C LYS A 155 30.82 8.97 -1.57
N ALA A 156 31.65 9.19 -2.59
CA ALA A 156 31.86 8.19 -3.65
C ALA A 156 32.35 6.85 -3.05
N GLY A 157 31.66 5.76 -3.38
CA GLY A 157 31.95 4.42 -2.86
C GLY A 157 31.25 4.07 -1.54
N GLU A 158 30.46 4.98 -0.97
CA GLU A 158 29.69 4.72 0.24
C GLU A 158 28.36 4.01 -0.06
N ALA A 159 28.11 2.88 0.59
CA ALA A 159 26.82 2.20 0.53
C ALA A 159 25.82 2.88 1.47
N VAL A 160 24.60 3.10 0.98
CA VAL A 160 23.50 3.67 1.77
C VAL A 160 22.45 2.58 1.98
N GLU A 161 22.30 2.15 3.23
CA GLU A 161 21.32 1.16 3.65
C GLU A 161 20.19 1.83 4.45
N LEU A 162 18.97 1.40 4.17
CA LEU A 162 17.71 1.85 4.76
C LEU A 162 17.17 0.87 5.81
#